data_AF-A0A840YN62-F1
#
_entry.id   AF-A0A840YN62-F1
#
_cell.length_a   1.000
_cell.length_b   1.000
_cell.length_c   1.000
_cell.angle_alpha   90.00
_cell.angle_beta   90.00
_cell.angle_gamma   90.00
#
_symmetry.space_group_name_H-M   'P 1'
#
loop_
_entity.id
_entity.type
_entity.pdbx_description
1 polymer ?
#
loop_
_entity_poly.entity_id
_entity_poly.type
_entity_poly.pdbx_seq_one_letter_code
_entity_poly.pdbx_strand_id
1 'polypeptide(L)'
;MNTDRSWRPIIFVEEPPEERDAARHLMLHILMLDSHESSFRDAVRLLEHVETLLSKADSARDDVLTISSWGTIAANHASITIANFRDTISAIASAAGQCASLKDRIDMKSLGLMVERLATAFPNHKESRDGFAHSADKMFSPEKIAKNQGEHETFFHNHLEGRRLSYMIDGKIATLDLTEESLSMLTSIKDDVYEAFRKVSVR
;
A
#
# COMPACT_ATOMS: atom_id res chain seq x y z
N MET A 1 18.50 -1.05 -21.67
CA MET A 1 19.16 -1.03 -20.35
C MET A 1 18.78 -2.31 -19.65
N ASN A 2 19.76 -3.13 -19.28
CA ASN A 2 19.53 -4.36 -18.53
C ASN A 2 19.10 -3.92 -17.12
N THR A 3 17.81 -3.99 -16.80
CA THR A 3 17.33 -3.84 -15.42
C THR A 3 17.79 -5.08 -14.69
N ASP A 4 19.03 -5.01 -14.22
CA ASP A 4 19.66 -6.02 -13.39
C ASP A 4 18.67 -6.39 -12.30
N ARG A 5 18.41 -7.70 -12.16
CA ARG A 5 17.34 -8.23 -11.33
C ARG A 5 17.40 -7.54 -9.97
N SER A 6 16.30 -6.89 -9.58
CA SER A 6 16.16 -6.11 -8.35
C SER A 6 16.92 -6.80 -7.22
N TRP A 7 18.09 -6.26 -6.88
CA TRP A 7 18.91 -6.81 -5.83
C TRP A 7 18.05 -6.82 -4.57
N ARG A 8 18.03 -7.96 -3.86
CA ARG A 8 17.28 -8.13 -2.61
C ARG A 8 18.28 -8.27 -1.48
N PRO A 9 18.12 -7.52 -0.38
CA PRO A 9 19.01 -7.68 0.74
C PRO A 9 18.83 -9.07 1.36
N ILE A 10 19.94 -9.76 1.60
CA ILE A 10 19.98 -11.04 2.32
C ILE A 10 20.63 -10.75 3.66
N ILE A 11 19.85 -10.91 4.73
CA ILE A 11 20.32 -10.73 6.10
C ILE A 11 20.71 -12.10 6.65
N PHE A 12 22.01 -12.33 6.81
CA PHE A 12 22.52 -13.54 7.45
C PHE A 12 22.48 -13.36 8.96
N VAL A 13 21.79 -14.26 9.65
CA VAL A 13 21.68 -14.23 11.11
C VAL A 13 22.86 -14.97 11.73
N GLU A 14 24.03 -14.33 11.78
CA GLU A 14 25.10 -14.68 12.73
C GLU A 14 25.01 -13.81 13.99
N GLU A 15 23.78 -13.44 14.36
CA GLU A 15 23.54 -12.45 15.38
C GLU A 15 23.57 -13.01 16.81
N PRO A 16 23.90 -12.15 17.79
CA PRO A 16 23.76 -12.48 19.20
C PRO A 16 22.36 -13.05 19.51
N PRO A 17 22.23 -14.03 20.41
CA PRO A 17 20.94 -14.64 20.73
C PRO A 17 19.80 -13.65 21.02
N GLU A 18 20.13 -12.52 21.65
CA GLU A 18 19.21 -11.44 22.00
C GLU A 18 18.66 -10.65 20.79
N GLU A 19 19.32 -10.68 19.64
CA GLU A 19 18.90 -9.92 18.44
C GLU A 19 18.18 -10.78 17.39
N ARG A 20 18.15 -12.10 17.56
CA ARG A 20 17.67 -13.05 16.54
C ARG A 20 16.20 -12.83 16.15
N ASP A 21 15.35 -12.50 17.11
CA ASP A 21 13.94 -12.26 16.85
C ASP A 21 13.74 -10.96 16.04
N ALA A 22 14.46 -9.89 16.39
CA ALA A 22 14.45 -8.64 15.64
C ALA A 22 14.99 -8.84 14.22
N ALA A 23 16.10 -9.57 14.05
CA ALA A 23 16.67 -9.88 12.74
C ALA A 23 15.71 -10.72 11.87
N ARG A 24 15.01 -11.69 12.47
CA ARG A 24 13.97 -12.47 11.78
C ARG A 24 12.80 -11.58 11.33
N HIS A 25 12.29 -10.72 12.21
CA HIS A 25 11.22 -9.79 11.86
C HIS A 25 11.65 -8.84 10.75
N LEU A 26 12.86 -8.30 10.83
CA LEU A 26 13.46 -7.44 9.81
C LEU A 26 13.46 -8.13 8.43
N MET A 27 13.95 -9.38 8.37
CA MET A 27 13.96 -10.17 7.13
C MET A 27 12.53 -10.42 6.60
N LEU A 28 11.58 -10.80 7.47
CA LEU A 28 10.20 -11.04 7.07
C LEU A 28 9.55 -9.78 6.50
N HIS A 29 9.74 -8.62 7.13
CA HIS A 29 9.16 -7.38 6.65
C HIS A 29 9.77 -6.89 5.33
N ILE A 30 11.07 -7.08 5.11
CA ILE A 30 11.71 -6.81 3.82
C ILE A 30 11.07 -7.63 2.69
N LEU A 31 10.79 -8.92 2.95
CA LEU A 31 10.10 -9.80 1.99
C LEU A 31 8.63 -9.39 1.77
N MET A 32 7.96 -8.87 2.80
CA MET A 32 6.59 -8.38 2.69
C MET A 32 6.47 -7.20 1.73
N LEU A 33 7.51 -6.38 1.55
CA LEU A 33 7.47 -5.27 0.59
C LEU A 33 7.28 -5.76 -0.86
N ASP A 34 7.96 -6.83 -1.26
CA ASP A 34 7.77 -7.45 -2.58
C ASP A 34 6.33 -7.97 -2.74
N SER A 35 5.80 -8.60 -1.70
CA SER A 35 4.41 -9.09 -1.69
C SER A 35 3.42 -7.96 -1.84
N HIS A 36 3.60 -6.84 -1.12
CA HIS A 36 2.72 -5.69 -1.23
C HIS A 36 2.80 -5.01 -2.60
N GLU A 37 4.00 -4.83 -3.17
CA GLU A 37 4.14 -4.32 -4.52
C GLU A 37 3.45 -5.23 -5.55
N SER A 38 3.62 -6.55 -5.43
CA SER A 38 2.93 -7.52 -6.31
C SER A 38 1.41 -7.43 -6.16
N SER A 39 0.89 -7.38 -4.94
CA SER A 39 -0.55 -7.21 -4.68
C SER A 39 -1.11 -5.92 -5.30
N PHE A 40 -0.37 -4.82 -5.22
CA PHE A 40 -0.78 -3.56 -5.84
C PHE A 40 -0.77 -3.68 -7.38
N ARG A 41 0.28 -4.27 -7.96
CA ARG A 41 0.37 -4.55 -9.40
C ARG A 41 -0.78 -5.40 -9.90
N ASP A 42 -1.13 -6.45 -9.16
CA ASP A 42 -2.23 -7.34 -9.53
C ASP A 42 -3.59 -6.61 -9.46
N ALA A 43 -3.77 -5.70 -8.50
CA ALA A 43 -4.95 -4.84 -8.45
C ALA A 43 -5.04 -3.88 -9.66
N VAL A 44 -3.92 -3.26 -10.06
CA VAL A 44 -3.87 -2.38 -11.25
C VAL A 44 -4.21 -3.16 -12.53
N ARG A 45 -3.67 -4.36 -12.69
CA ARG A 45 -3.98 -5.26 -13.81
C ARG A 45 -5.42 -5.74 -13.81
N LEU A 46 -5.98 -6.03 -12.63
CA LEU A 46 -7.38 -6.41 -12.53
C LEU A 46 -8.30 -5.26 -12.97
N LEU A 47 -7.96 -4.01 -12.64
CA LEU A 47 -8.69 -2.84 -13.12
C LEU A 47 -8.61 -2.69 -14.65
N GLU A 48 -7.44 -2.90 -15.26
CA GLU A 48 -7.29 -2.92 -16.73
C GLU A 48 -8.20 -3.98 -17.37
N HIS A 49 -8.26 -5.16 -16.74
CA HIS A 49 -9.10 -6.24 -17.21
C HIS A 49 -10.58 -5.90 -17.08
N VAL A 50 -11.00 -5.33 -15.95
CA VAL A 50 -12.38 -4.87 -15.70
C VAL A 50 -12.82 -3.83 -16.73
N GLU A 51 -11.98 -2.83 -17.03
CA GLU A 51 -12.26 -1.83 -18.06
C GLU A 51 -12.44 -2.48 -19.44
N THR A 52 -11.58 -3.44 -19.78
CA THR A 52 -11.68 -4.21 -21.03
C THR A 52 -12.99 -4.99 -21.11
N LEU A 53 -13.40 -5.64 -20.02
CA LEU A 53 -14.66 -6.38 -19.97
C LEU A 53 -15.87 -5.45 -20.08
N LEU A 54 -15.87 -4.31 -19.38
CA LEU A 54 -16.95 -3.32 -19.46
C LEU A 54 -17.11 -2.75 -20.87
N SER A 55 -16.00 -2.55 -21.59
CA SER A 55 -16.03 -2.07 -22.99
C SER A 55 -16.67 -3.08 -23.97
N LYS A 56 -16.74 -4.36 -23.59
CA LYS A 56 -17.25 -5.47 -24.40
C LYS A 56 -18.61 -5.98 -23.93
N ALA A 57 -19.03 -5.62 -22.72
CA ALA A 57 -20.28 -6.07 -22.16
C ALA A 57 -21.43 -5.46 -22.96
N ASP A 58 -22.27 -6.32 -23.54
CA ASP A 58 -23.59 -5.91 -23.99
C ASP A 58 -24.35 -5.37 -22.77
N SER A 59 -25.32 -4.47 -22.98
CA SER A 59 -26.01 -3.74 -21.91
C SER A 59 -26.88 -4.62 -20.96
N ALA A 60 -26.70 -5.95 -20.99
CA ALA A 60 -27.24 -6.86 -20.01
C ALA A 60 -26.74 -6.46 -18.60
N ARG A 61 -27.71 -6.09 -17.76
CA ARG A 61 -27.48 -5.41 -16.47
C ARG A 61 -26.67 -6.24 -15.47
N ASP A 62 -26.80 -7.58 -15.51
CA ASP A 62 -26.23 -8.46 -14.49
C ASP A 62 -24.71 -8.66 -14.66
N ASP A 63 -24.20 -8.66 -15.89
CA ASP A 63 -22.75 -8.77 -16.15
C ASP A 63 -22.03 -7.49 -15.76
N VAL A 64 -22.62 -6.32 -16.06
CA VAL A 64 -22.03 -5.01 -15.74
C VAL A 64 -21.84 -4.82 -14.24
N LEU A 65 -22.83 -5.21 -13.41
CA LEU A 65 -22.74 -5.09 -11.95
C LEU A 65 -21.68 -6.02 -11.36
N THR A 66 -21.60 -7.26 -11.86
CA THR A 66 -20.59 -8.23 -11.43
C THR A 66 -19.18 -7.74 -11.77
N ILE A 67 -18.97 -7.31 -13.03
CA ILE A 67 -17.67 -6.80 -13.50
C ILE A 67 -17.27 -5.54 -12.72
N SER A 68 -18.21 -4.62 -12.47
CA SER A 68 -17.95 -3.41 -11.68
C SER A 68 -17.55 -3.75 -10.23
N SER A 69 -18.18 -4.77 -9.64
CA SER A 69 -17.83 -5.23 -8.29
C SER A 69 -16.40 -5.73 -8.19
N TRP A 70 -15.87 -6.39 -9.24
CA TRP A 70 -14.45 -6.79 -9.29
C TRP A 70 -13.51 -5.58 -9.29
N GLY A 71 -13.87 -4.51 -10.01
CA GLY A 71 -13.10 -3.26 -9.99
C GLY A 71 -13.04 -2.66 -8.59
N THR A 72 -14.18 -2.61 -7.90
CA THR A 72 -14.25 -2.16 -6.51
C THR A 72 -13.42 -3.03 -5.57
N ILE A 73 -13.47 -4.37 -5.71
CA ILE A 73 -12.64 -5.28 -4.90
C ILE A 73 -11.15 -4.99 -5.12
N ALA A 74 -10.71 -4.83 -6.38
CA ALA A 74 -9.34 -4.49 -6.72
C ALA A 74 -8.90 -3.17 -6.07
N ALA A 75 -9.74 -2.13 -6.17
CA ALA A 75 -9.45 -0.82 -5.61
C ALA A 75 -9.31 -0.84 -4.08
N ASN A 76 -10.21 -1.53 -3.38
CA ASN A 76 -10.13 -1.70 -1.93
C ASN A 76 -8.87 -2.48 -1.52
N HIS A 77 -8.52 -3.54 -2.26
CA HIS A 77 -7.32 -4.32 -1.99
C HIS A 77 -6.05 -3.48 -2.14
N ALA A 78 -5.96 -2.66 -3.18
CA ALA A 78 -4.86 -1.72 -3.38
C ALA A 78 -4.77 -0.67 -2.25
N SER A 79 -5.91 -0.13 -1.79
CA SER A 79 -5.94 0.81 -0.68
C SER A 79 -5.39 0.20 0.62
N ILE A 80 -5.77 -1.03 0.95
CA ILE A 80 -5.22 -1.74 2.12
C ILE A 80 -3.73 -1.98 1.93
N THR A 81 -3.33 -2.37 0.73
CA THR A 81 -1.94 -2.69 0.39
C THR A 81 -1.01 -1.51 0.61
N ILE A 82 -1.37 -0.28 0.21
CA ILE A 82 -0.53 0.91 0.46
C ILE A 82 -0.37 1.19 1.94
N ALA A 83 -1.44 1.09 2.72
CA ALA A 83 -1.36 1.30 4.17
C ALA A 83 -0.44 0.26 4.83
N ASN A 84 -0.58 -1.02 4.45
CA ASN A 84 0.30 -2.09 4.94
C ASN A 84 1.75 -1.91 4.47
N PHE A 85 1.96 -1.37 3.26
CA PHE A 85 3.29 -1.03 2.76
C PHE A 85 3.99 -0.02 3.69
N ARG A 86 3.29 1.05 4.08
CA ARG A 86 3.79 2.04 5.06
C ARG A 86 4.15 1.42 6.39
N ASP A 87 3.22 0.66 6.95
CA ASP A 87 3.36 0.06 8.26
C ASP A 87 4.54 -0.93 8.25
N THR A 88 4.75 -1.63 7.13
CA THR A 88 5.92 -2.49 6.90
C THR A 88 7.23 -1.72 6.89
N ILE A 89 7.35 -0.57 6.18
CA ILE A 89 8.57 0.26 6.24
C ILE A 89 8.86 0.71 7.68
N SER A 90 7.82 1.11 8.40
CA SER A 90 7.95 1.55 9.79
C SER A 90 8.40 0.40 10.70
N ALA A 91 7.87 -0.80 10.49
CA ALA A 91 8.29 -2.01 11.19
C ALA A 91 9.75 -2.41 10.87
N ILE A 92 10.18 -2.26 9.61
CA ILE A 92 11.57 -2.45 9.19
C ILE A 92 12.50 -1.51 9.97
N ALA A 93 12.18 -0.21 10.01
CA ALA A 93 12.99 0.76 10.75
C ALA A 93 13.04 0.46 12.26
N SER A 94 11.91 0.06 12.85
CA SER A 94 11.85 -0.33 14.27
C SER A 94 12.71 -1.57 14.56
N ALA A 95 12.56 -2.64 13.77
CA ALA A 95 13.32 -3.87 13.92
C ALA A 95 14.82 -3.66 13.68
N ALA A 96 15.19 -2.88 12.66
CA ALA A 96 16.58 -2.50 12.40
C ALA A 96 17.21 -1.75 13.58
N GLY A 97 16.46 -0.88 14.26
CA GLY A 97 16.91 -0.18 15.46
C GLY A 97 17.19 -1.10 16.66
N GLN A 98 16.64 -2.32 16.67
CA GLN A 98 16.82 -3.33 17.72
C GLN A 98 17.99 -4.28 17.43
N CYS A 99 18.54 -4.29 16.21
CA CYS A 99 19.72 -5.07 15.84
C CYS A 99 20.99 -4.21 15.98
N ALA A 100 21.60 -4.16 17.16
CA ALA A 100 22.74 -3.30 17.42
C ALA A 100 23.95 -3.67 16.54
N SER A 101 24.14 -4.97 16.30
CA SER A 101 25.13 -5.55 15.37
C SER A 101 25.05 -5.00 13.93
N LEU A 102 23.84 -4.68 13.45
CA LEU A 102 23.57 -4.27 12.08
C LEU A 102 23.45 -2.75 11.93
N LYS A 103 23.29 -2.03 13.03
CA LYS A 103 22.92 -0.61 13.05
C LYS A 103 23.86 0.28 12.22
N ASP A 104 25.17 0.05 12.30
CA ASP A 104 26.17 0.84 11.55
C ASP A 104 26.22 0.51 10.05
N ARG A 105 25.56 -0.59 9.64
CA ARG A 105 25.50 -1.08 8.26
C ARG A 105 24.17 -0.74 7.59
N ILE A 106 23.19 -0.24 8.34
CA ILE A 106 21.87 0.15 7.83
C ILE A 106 21.78 1.67 7.81
N ASP A 107 21.36 2.24 6.68
CA ASP A 107 21.06 3.67 6.61
C ASP A 107 19.70 3.98 7.25
N MET A 108 19.71 4.06 8.58
CA MET A 108 18.52 4.37 9.39
C MET A 108 17.88 5.71 9.02
N LYS A 109 18.68 6.67 8.54
CA LYS A 109 18.17 7.97 8.11
C LYS A 109 17.35 7.82 6.83
N SER A 110 17.85 7.05 5.86
CA SER A 110 17.11 6.75 4.63
C SER A 110 15.78 6.04 4.91
N LEU A 111 15.75 5.07 5.83
CA LEU A 111 14.50 4.38 6.18
C LEU A 111 13.43 5.34 6.71
N GLY A 112 13.80 6.29 7.58
CA GLY A 112 12.88 7.32 8.06
C GLY A 112 12.34 8.20 6.93
N LEU A 113 13.19 8.58 5.98
CA LEU A 113 12.78 9.38 4.82
C LEU A 113 11.80 8.62 3.89
N MET A 114 11.90 7.29 3.80
CA MET A 114 10.98 6.50 2.97
C MET A 114 9.56 6.46 3.52
N VAL A 115 9.38 6.50 4.84
CA VAL A 115 8.04 6.62 5.45
C VAL A 115 7.39 7.96 5.07
N GLU A 116 8.15 9.05 5.16
CA GLU A 116 7.67 10.40 4.80
C GLU A 116 7.41 10.53 3.31
N ARG A 117 8.28 9.94 2.47
CA ARG A 117 8.10 9.92 1.02
C ARG A 117 6.82 9.19 0.62
N LEU A 118 6.54 8.05 1.25
CA LEU A 118 5.31 7.30 1.00
C LEU A 118 4.07 8.09 1.49
N ALA A 119 4.14 8.72 2.66
CA ALA A 119 3.06 9.57 3.15
C ALA A 119 2.80 10.77 2.22
N THR A 120 3.86 11.34 1.63
CA THR A 120 3.73 12.43 0.65
C THR A 120 3.12 11.95 -0.67
N ALA A 121 3.54 10.78 -1.16
CA ALA A 121 3.02 10.20 -2.39
C ALA A 121 1.56 9.71 -2.25
N PHE A 122 1.19 9.27 -1.05
CA PHE A 122 -0.13 8.72 -0.74
C PHE A 122 -0.70 9.38 0.52
N PRO A 123 -1.07 10.67 0.48
CA PRO A 123 -1.42 11.45 1.67
C PRO A 123 -2.60 10.91 2.47
N ASN A 124 -3.51 10.16 1.82
CA ASN A 124 -4.73 9.64 2.44
C ASN A 124 -4.74 8.10 2.54
N HIS A 125 -3.59 7.43 2.53
CA HIS A 125 -3.52 5.96 2.54
C HIS A 125 -4.22 5.35 3.76
N LYS A 126 -4.10 5.99 4.93
CA LYS A 126 -4.70 5.51 6.18
C LYS A 126 -6.21 5.71 6.17
N GLU A 127 -6.65 6.90 5.79
CA GLU A 127 -8.05 7.27 5.66
C GLU A 127 -8.73 6.34 4.65
N SER A 128 -8.11 6.08 3.50
CA SER A 128 -8.66 5.18 2.47
C SER A 128 -8.82 3.74 3.01
N ARG A 129 -7.81 3.19 3.68
CA ARG A 129 -7.90 1.89 4.36
C ARG A 129 -9.03 1.88 5.39
N ASP A 130 -9.07 2.87 6.27
CA ASP A 130 -10.06 2.97 7.35
C ASP A 130 -11.47 3.22 6.79
N GLY A 131 -11.58 3.87 5.63
CA GLY A 131 -12.80 4.03 4.83
C GLY A 131 -13.42 2.69 4.50
N PHE A 132 -12.61 1.77 3.97
CA PHE A 132 -13.05 0.43 3.63
C PHE A 132 -13.25 -0.47 4.86
N ALA A 133 -12.24 -0.57 5.72
CA ALA A 133 -12.22 -1.51 6.86
C ALA A 133 -13.33 -1.24 7.88
N HIS A 134 -13.77 0.01 8.00
CA HIS A 134 -14.84 0.43 8.91
C HIS A 134 -16.06 0.98 8.16
N SER A 135 -16.26 0.55 6.91
CA SER A 135 -17.38 0.95 6.05
C SER A 135 -18.75 0.79 6.74
N ALA A 136 -19.01 -0.39 7.29
CA ALA A 136 -20.25 -0.69 8.00
C ALA A 136 -20.46 0.22 9.22
N ASP A 137 -19.41 0.50 9.99
CA ASP A 137 -19.51 1.39 11.14
C ASP A 137 -19.82 2.83 10.73
N LYS A 138 -19.18 3.32 9.66
CA LYS A 138 -19.35 4.69 9.13
C LYS A 138 -20.73 4.95 8.52
N MET A 139 -21.39 3.91 8.04
CA MET A 139 -22.72 3.98 7.40
C MET A 139 -23.84 3.42 8.28
N PHE A 140 -23.56 3.10 9.55
CA PHE A 140 -24.51 2.41 10.42
C PHE A 140 -25.76 3.23 10.76
N SER A 141 -25.66 4.56 10.79
CA SER A 141 -26.78 5.45 11.12
C SER A 141 -26.78 6.73 10.28
N PRO A 142 -27.95 7.39 10.09
CA PRO A 142 -28.02 8.67 9.40
C PRO A 142 -27.12 9.74 10.01
N GLU A 143 -26.92 9.75 11.32
CA GLU A 143 -26.05 10.71 12.02
C GLU A 143 -24.58 10.48 11.66
N LYS A 144 -24.14 9.23 11.55
CA LYS A 144 -22.78 8.89 11.11
C LYS A 144 -22.56 9.21 9.64
N ILE A 145 -23.57 8.99 8.79
CA ILE A 145 -23.53 9.39 7.38
C ILE A 145 -23.40 10.91 7.30
N ALA A 146 -24.26 11.67 7.99
CA ALA A 146 -24.22 13.13 8.02
C ALA A 146 -22.88 13.67 8.56
N LYS A 147 -22.33 13.05 9.61
CA LYS A 147 -21.00 13.39 10.13
C LYS A 147 -19.91 13.20 9.08
N ASN A 148 -19.87 12.05 8.40
CA ASN A 148 -18.87 11.80 7.38
C ASN A 148 -19.07 12.67 6.14
N GLN A 149 -20.33 12.96 5.78
CA GLN A 149 -20.70 13.83 4.69
C GLN A 149 -20.19 15.27 4.88
N GLY A 150 -20.21 15.77 6.11
CA GLY A 150 -19.80 17.14 6.42
C GLY A 150 -20.68 18.16 5.70
N GLU A 151 -20.05 19.11 5.01
CA GLU A 151 -20.75 20.17 4.25
C GLU A 151 -21.10 19.78 2.81
N HIS A 152 -20.73 18.57 2.37
CA HIS A 152 -20.98 18.13 1.00
C HIS A 152 -22.45 17.75 0.79
N GLU A 153 -22.99 17.98 -0.41
CA GLU A 153 -24.37 17.58 -0.74
C GLU A 153 -24.52 16.06 -0.94
N THR A 154 -23.43 15.38 -1.29
CA THR A 154 -23.42 13.94 -1.59
C THR A 154 -22.37 13.24 -0.74
N PHE A 155 -22.74 12.08 -0.19
CA PHE A 155 -21.82 11.18 0.50
C PHE A 155 -21.26 10.13 -0.48
N PHE A 156 -19.94 10.07 -0.62
CA PHE A 156 -19.26 9.04 -1.41
C PHE A 156 -18.63 8.00 -0.51
N HIS A 157 -18.99 6.74 -0.74
CA HIS A 157 -18.35 5.61 -0.09
C HIS A 157 -17.85 4.63 -1.13
N ASN A 158 -16.55 4.30 -1.08
CA ASN A 158 -15.96 3.29 -1.96
C ASN A 158 -16.27 3.58 -3.44
N HIS A 159 -16.16 4.86 -3.81
CA HIS A 159 -16.52 5.33 -5.13
C HIS A 159 -15.30 5.18 -6.04
N LEU A 160 -15.42 4.30 -7.04
CA LEU A 160 -14.40 4.09 -8.05
C LEU A 160 -14.83 4.74 -9.36
N GLU A 161 -14.09 5.75 -9.79
CA GLU A 161 -14.26 6.40 -11.09
C GLU A 161 -12.98 6.20 -11.90
N GLY A 162 -13.07 5.37 -12.94
CA GLY A 162 -11.90 4.94 -13.72
C GLY A 162 -10.83 4.32 -12.81
N ARG A 163 -9.69 5.01 -12.68
CA ARG A 163 -8.55 4.61 -11.83
C ARG A 163 -8.43 5.37 -10.52
N ARG A 164 -9.47 6.08 -10.09
CA ARG A 164 -9.46 6.83 -8.84
C ARG A 164 -10.48 6.27 -7.87
N LEU A 165 -9.99 5.79 -6.73
CA LEU A 165 -10.80 5.41 -5.60
C LEU A 165 -10.97 6.61 -4.68
N SER A 166 -12.20 6.85 -4.24
CA SER A 166 -12.55 7.96 -3.36
C SER A 166 -13.40 7.52 -2.17
N TYR A 167 -13.10 8.07 -1.01
CA TYR A 167 -13.88 7.95 0.22
C TYR A 167 -14.15 9.31 0.81
N MET A 168 -15.35 9.48 1.38
CA MET A 168 -15.68 10.63 2.20
C MET A 168 -15.56 10.26 3.68
N ILE A 169 -14.67 10.95 4.41
CA ILE A 169 -14.35 10.68 5.82
C ILE A 169 -14.24 12.01 6.55
N ASP A 170 -15.04 12.18 7.61
CA ASP A 170 -15.09 13.40 8.42
C ASP A 170 -15.15 14.70 7.58
N GLY A 171 -16.00 14.71 6.54
CA GLY A 171 -16.20 15.87 5.65
C GLY A 171 -15.06 16.13 4.66
N LYS A 172 -14.09 15.20 4.52
CA LYS A 172 -12.98 15.30 3.57
C LYS A 172 -13.03 14.17 2.56
N ILE A 173 -12.63 14.47 1.34
CA ILE A 173 -12.49 13.47 0.27
C ILE A 173 -11.05 12.94 0.28
N ALA A 174 -10.90 11.69 0.71
CA ALA A 174 -9.68 10.91 0.56
C ALA A 174 -9.69 10.24 -0.81
N THR A 175 -8.63 10.44 -1.59
CA THR A 175 -8.47 9.84 -2.92
C THR A 175 -7.22 9.00 -3.01
N LEU A 176 -7.27 7.98 -3.88
CA LEU A 176 -6.16 7.13 -4.24
C LEU A 176 -6.21 6.80 -5.73
N ASP A 177 -5.11 7.11 -6.43
CA ASP A 177 -4.95 6.80 -7.84
C ASP A 177 -4.30 5.41 -8.03
N LEU A 178 -4.94 4.57 -8.85
CA LEU A 178 -4.63 3.15 -9.08
C LEU A 178 -4.04 2.96 -10.48
N THR A 179 -2.85 3.53 -10.68
CA THR A 179 -2.18 3.62 -11.98
C THR A 179 -0.82 2.93 -11.97
N GLU A 180 -0.25 2.72 -13.15
CA GLU A 180 1.14 2.29 -13.32
C GLU A 180 2.14 3.31 -12.72
N GLU A 181 1.79 4.59 -12.66
CA GLU A 181 2.61 5.62 -12.01
C GLU A 181 2.66 5.41 -10.48
N SER A 182 1.50 5.15 -9.85
CA SER A 182 1.44 4.79 -8.43
C SER A 182 2.24 3.53 -8.13
N LEU A 183 2.18 2.52 -9.01
CA LEU A 183 2.96 1.30 -8.90
C LEU A 183 4.47 1.57 -9.04
N SER A 184 4.87 2.41 -10.00
CA SER A 184 6.26 2.83 -10.19
C SER A 184 6.77 3.58 -8.95
N MET A 185 5.92 4.39 -8.30
CA MET A 185 6.27 5.08 -7.06
C MET A 185 6.51 4.09 -5.91
N LEU A 186 5.62 3.10 -5.71
CA LEU A 186 5.83 2.04 -4.71
C LEU A 186 7.11 1.24 -4.97
N THR A 187 7.35 0.90 -6.23
CA THR A 187 8.57 0.18 -6.65
C THR A 187 9.81 1.00 -6.31
N SER A 188 9.84 2.29 -6.65
CA SER A 188 10.96 3.17 -6.32
C SER A 188 11.18 3.32 -4.82
N ILE A 189 10.12 3.43 -4.02
CA ILE A 189 10.25 3.49 -2.54
C ILE A 189 10.80 2.16 -2.00
N LYS A 190 10.34 1.02 -2.53
CA LYS A 190 10.87 -0.29 -2.17
C LYS A 190 12.37 -0.38 -2.44
N ASP A 191 12.79 0.03 -3.64
CA ASP A 191 14.18 -0.06 -4.07
C ASP A 191 15.08 0.84 -3.20
N ASP A 192 14.60 2.01 -2.80
CA ASP A 192 15.32 2.88 -1.86
C ASP A 192 15.41 2.27 -0.45
N VAL A 193 14.36 1.58 0.02
CA VAL A 193 14.42 0.79 1.25
C VAL A 193 15.48 -0.28 1.12
N TYR A 194 15.56 -0.99 0.00
CA TYR A 194 16.58 -2.00 -0.23
C TYR A 194 17.98 -1.38 -0.23
N GLU A 195 18.20 -0.26 -0.91
CA GLU A 195 19.48 0.43 -0.94
C GLU A 195 19.99 0.80 0.47
N ALA A 196 19.08 1.10 1.42
CA ALA A 196 19.43 1.33 2.82
C ALA A 196 20.12 0.13 3.51
N PHE A 197 19.95 -1.09 2.98
CA PHE A 197 20.57 -2.34 3.45
C PHE A 197 21.78 -2.78 2.61
N ARG A 198 22.25 -1.96 1.66
CA ARG A 198 23.31 -2.36 0.71
C ARG A 198 24.58 -2.88 1.40
N LYS A 199 24.98 -2.29 2.52
CA LYS A 199 26.17 -2.70 3.28
C LYS A 199 25.95 -3.94 4.16
N VAL A 200 24.70 -4.37 4.36
CA VAL A 200 24.36 -5.58 5.13
C VAL A 200 24.58 -6.85 4.30
N SER A 201 24.34 -6.78 2.99
CA SER A 201 24.31 -7.98 2.13
C SER A 201 25.64 -8.34 1.47
N VAL A 202 26.73 -7.69 1.84
CA VAL A 202 28.08 -7.99 1.33
C VAL A 202 28.73 -9.02 2.25
N ARG A 203 28.94 -10.23 1.73
CA ARG A 203 29.96 -11.17 2.19
C ARG A 203 31.05 -11.25 1.13
#